data_AF-A0A9P6Y440-F1
#
_entry.id   AF-A0A9P6Y440-F1
#
_cell.length_a   1.000
_cell.length_b   1.000
_cell.length_c   1.000
_cell.angle_alpha   90.00
_cell.angle_beta   90.00
_cell.angle_gamma   90.00
#
_symmetry.space_group_name_H-M   'P 1'
#
loop_
_entity.id
_entity.type
_entity.pdbx_description
1 polymer ?
#
loop_
_entity_poly.entity_id
_entity_poly.type
_entity_poly.pdbx_seq_one_letter_code
_entity_poly.pdbx_strand_id
1 'polypeptide(L)'
;MIVRERKANHEEANEFGAGETGVKSSGTKHIEEGGIKLPKVLKDMLDNLVFNNNGSYESLATFGLRQSGLNITLIITDKPKAYITRITRLKQLSFPSEVRLFGKQVLPLLVLMWQFKQQILKIQQHISCNQDNNLSNSDWLQ
;
A
#
# COMPACT_ATOMS: atom_id res chain seq x y z
N MET A 1 -3.00 9.75 -5.20
CA MET A 1 -3.05 8.52 -6.04
C MET A 1 -3.66 7.39 -5.22
N ILE A 2 -4.51 6.53 -5.78
CA ILE A 2 -5.04 5.33 -5.12
C ILE A 2 -4.76 4.13 -6.02
N VAL A 3 -4.30 3.03 -5.43
CA VAL A 3 -4.07 1.75 -6.11
C VAL A 3 -5.17 0.79 -5.67
N ARG A 4 -6.05 0.44 -6.60
CA ARG A 4 -7.22 -0.39 -6.35
C ARG A 4 -7.47 -1.36 -7.51
N GLU A 5 -8.20 -2.41 -7.22
CA GLU A 5 -8.75 -3.31 -8.24
C GLU A 5 -9.69 -2.58 -9.20
N ARG A 6 -9.80 -3.11 -10.42
CA ARG A 6 -10.82 -2.67 -11.37
C ARG A 6 -12.00 -3.62 -11.28
N LYS A 7 -13.12 -3.15 -10.72
CA LYS A 7 -14.41 -3.85 -10.69
C LYS A 7 -15.49 -3.03 -11.40
N ALA A 8 -16.65 -3.63 -11.61
CA ALA A 8 -17.82 -2.95 -12.15
C ALA A 8 -18.33 -1.86 -11.19
N ASN A 9 -19.01 -0.83 -11.70
CA ASN A 9 -19.36 0.39 -10.94
C ASN A 9 -20.24 0.15 -9.70
N HIS A 10 -20.95 -0.97 -9.65
CA HIS A 10 -21.82 -1.36 -8.53
C HIS A 10 -21.13 -2.25 -7.49
N GLU A 11 -19.87 -2.63 -7.69
CA GLU A 11 -19.11 -3.48 -6.77
C GLU A 11 -18.07 -2.67 -6.00
N GLU A 12 -17.89 -3.01 -4.72
CA GLU A 12 -16.83 -2.42 -3.92
C GLU A 12 -15.47 -3.03 -4.30
N ALA A 13 -14.57 -2.18 -4.79
CA ALA A 13 -13.23 -2.56 -5.19
C ALA A 13 -12.27 -2.50 -4.00
N ASN A 14 -11.44 -3.53 -3.85
CA ASN A 14 -10.40 -3.53 -2.83
C ASN A 14 -9.33 -2.49 -3.17
N GLU A 15 -8.90 -1.76 -2.15
CA GLU A 15 -7.84 -0.75 -2.23
C GLU A 15 -6.59 -1.26 -1.51
N PHE A 16 -5.44 -1.18 -2.17
CA PHE A 16 -4.18 -1.78 -1.71
C PHE A 16 -3.12 -0.76 -1.37
N GLY A 17 -3.32 0.49 -1.79
CA GLY A 17 -2.35 1.53 -1.54
C GLY A 17 -2.79 2.92 -1.92
N ALA A 18 -2.03 3.89 -1.41
CA ALA A 18 -2.27 5.29 -1.64
C ALA A 18 -0.95 6.02 -1.92
N GLY A 19 -1.04 7.17 -2.58
CA GLY A 19 0.10 8.02 -2.88
C GLY A 19 -0.18 9.47 -2.55
N GLU A 20 0.69 10.08 -1.76
CA GLU A 20 0.66 11.50 -1.40
C GLU A 20 1.86 12.23 -1.98
N THR A 21 1.63 13.43 -2.51
CA THR A 21 2.67 14.24 -3.15
C THR A 21 2.68 15.66 -2.58
N GLY A 22 3.83 16.05 -2.03
CA GLY A 22 4.10 17.40 -1.56
C GLY A 22 5.22 18.07 -2.37
N VAL A 23 5.09 19.38 -2.61
CA VAL A 23 6.12 20.15 -3.33
C VAL A 23 7.38 20.36 -2.50
N LYS A 24 7.24 20.53 -1.17
CA LYS A 24 8.35 20.78 -0.23
C LYS A 24 8.52 19.63 0.74
N SER A 25 9.76 19.30 1.06
CA SER A 25 10.15 18.35 2.11
C SER A 25 10.24 18.94 3.51
N SER A 26 9.79 20.19 3.68
CA SER A 26 9.80 20.92 4.94
C SER A 26 8.42 21.49 5.27
N GLY A 27 8.18 21.69 6.56
CA GLY A 27 6.96 22.32 7.09
C GLY A 27 5.92 21.33 7.64
N THR A 28 4.92 21.88 8.32
CA THR A 28 3.86 21.14 9.02
C THR A 28 3.06 20.25 8.07
N LYS A 29 2.80 20.73 6.85
CA LYS A 29 2.10 19.98 5.79
C LYS A 29 2.81 18.66 5.46
N HIS A 30 4.15 18.66 5.43
CA HIS A 30 4.90 17.43 5.26
C HIS A 30 4.54 16.47 6.39
N ILE A 31 4.76 16.86 7.65
CA ILE A 31 4.50 16.03 8.83
C ILE A 31 3.04 15.51 8.85
N GLU A 32 2.06 16.36 8.56
CA GLU A 32 0.66 15.97 8.53
C GLU A 32 0.35 14.94 7.44
N GLU A 33 0.82 15.16 6.21
CA GLU A 33 0.52 14.28 5.07
C GLU A 33 1.12 12.89 5.23
N GLY A 34 2.38 12.77 5.63
CA GLY A 34 3.05 11.47 5.80
C GLY A 34 2.98 10.87 7.20
N GLY A 35 2.71 11.70 8.21
CA GLY A 35 2.62 11.29 9.61
C GLY A 35 1.21 10.89 10.02
N ILE A 36 0.19 11.55 9.45
CA ILE A 36 -1.20 11.41 9.92
C ILE A 36 -2.14 11.00 8.78
N LYS A 37 -2.21 11.76 7.67
CA LYS A 37 -3.21 11.51 6.61
C LYS A 37 -2.97 10.17 5.91
N LEU A 38 -1.79 9.98 5.33
CA LEU A 38 -1.48 8.76 4.59
C LEU A 38 -1.56 7.52 5.50
N PRO A 39 -1.01 7.49 6.73
CA PRO A 39 -1.16 6.33 7.59
C PRO A 39 -2.60 6.02 8.01
N LYS A 40 -3.44 7.04 8.20
CA LYS A 40 -4.88 6.82 8.46
C LYS A 40 -5.55 6.16 7.27
N VAL A 41 -5.36 6.71 6.07
CA VAL A 41 -5.91 6.14 4.83
C VAL A 41 -5.46 4.70 4.63
N LEU A 42 -4.17 4.40 4.81
CA LEU A 42 -3.65 3.04 4.66
C LEU A 42 -4.22 2.07 5.70
N LYS A 43 -4.43 2.54 6.94
CA LYS A 43 -5.09 1.74 7.98
C LYS A 43 -6.54 1.46 7.60
N ASP A 44 -7.28 2.44 7.14
CA ASP A 44 -8.70 2.27 6.78
C ASP A 44 -8.84 1.29 5.59
N MET A 45 -7.95 1.40 4.59
CA MET A 45 -7.85 0.42 3.50
C MET A 45 -7.53 -0.99 4.03
N LEU A 46 -6.59 -1.11 4.97
CA LEU A 46 -6.21 -2.41 5.55
C LEU A 46 -7.37 -3.02 6.34
N ASP A 47 -8.08 -2.23 7.13
CA ASP A 47 -9.24 -2.70 7.88
C ASP A 47 -10.35 -3.18 6.92
N ASN A 48 -10.56 -2.51 5.78
CA ASN A 48 -11.49 -2.99 4.75
C ASN A 48 -11.03 -4.32 4.12
N LEU A 49 -9.74 -4.46 3.80
CA LEU A 49 -9.19 -5.73 3.29
C LEU A 49 -9.38 -6.88 4.29
N VAL A 50 -9.18 -6.62 5.58
CA VAL A 50 -9.39 -7.60 6.65
C VAL A 50 -10.87 -7.99 6.75
N PHE A 51 -11.77 -7.00 6.70
CA PHE A 51 -13.21 -7.24 6.71
C PHE A 51 -13.66 -8.11 5.52
N ASN A 52 -13.21 -7.76 4.32
CA ASN A 52 -13.51 -8.50 3.08
C ASN A 52 -12.86 -9.89 3.01
N ASN A 53 -11.87 -10.16 3.86
CA ASN A 53 -11.16 -11.44 3.97
C ASN A 53 -11.57 -12.21 5.24
N ASN A 54 -12.85 -12.14 5.63
CA ASN A 54 -13.44 -12.86 6.77
C ASN A 54 -12.73 -12.61 8.12
N GLY A 55 -12.18 -11.41 8.32
CA GLY A 55 -11.45 -11.06 9.54
C GLY A 55 -10.01 -11.60 9.60
N SER A 56 -9.55 -12.32 8.58
CA SER A 56 -8.17 -12.80 8.51
C SER A 56 -7.24 -11.65 8.13
N TYR A 57 -6.38 -11.27 9.07
CA TYR A 57 -5.40 -10.19 8.91
C TYR A 57 -3.98 -10.68 8.61
N GLU A 58 -3.76 -11.99 8.67
CA GLU A 58 -2.45 -12.57 8.41
C GLU A 58 -2.05 -12.36 6.95
N SER A 59 -0.80 -11.98 6.73
CA SER A 59 -0.24 -11.70 5.39
C SER A 59 -0.91 -10.55 4.61
N LEU A 60 -1.80 -9.77 5.23
CA LEU A 60 -2.36 -8.55 4.65
C LEU A 60 -1.54 -7.31 5.05
N ALA A 61 -1.39 -6.41 4.09
CA ALA A 61 -0.74 -5.13 4.25
C ALA A 61 -1.26 -4.14 3.20
N THR A 62 -1.10 -2.85 3.47
CA THR A 62 -1.34 -1.78 2.49
C THR A 62 -0.10 -0.92 2.35
N PHE A 63 0.07 -0.34 1.16
CA PHE A 63 1.32 0.33 0.78
C PHE A 63 1.09 1.78 0.40
N GLY A 64 1.86 2.68 1.02
CA GLY A 64 1.80 4.11 0.78
C GLY A 64 3.05 4.63 0.10
N LEU A 65 2.91 5.35 -1.01
CA LEU A 65 4.01 6.12 -1.58
C LEU A 65 3.89 7.58 -1.17
N ARG A 66 4.96 8.13 -0.62
CA ARG A 66 5.02 9.54 -0.29
C ARG A 66 6.12 10.18 -1.10
N GLN A 67 5.76 11.10 -1.97
CA GLN A 67 6.70 11.92 -2.70
C GLN A 67 6.75 13.33 -2.12
N SER A 68 7.94 13.85 -1.90
CA SER A 68 8.16 15.18 -1.38
C SER A 68 9.34 15.83 -2.10
N GLY A 69 9.03 16.68 -3.07
CA GLY A 69 10.01 17.13 -4.07
C GLY A 69 10.59 15.94 -4.84
N LEU A 70 11.92 15.79 -4.78
CA LEU A 70 12.66 14.67 -5.38
C LEU A 70 12.77 13.45 -4.46
N ASN A 71 12.23 13.51 -3.25
CA ASN A 71 12.35 12.42 -2.31
C ASN A 71 11.11 11.51 -2.32
N ILE A 72 11.32 10.21 -2.31
CA ILE A 72 10.30 9.18 -2.19
C ILE A 72 10.50 8.41 -0.89
N THR A 73 9.40 8.12 -0.21
CA THR A 73 9.36 7.22 0.95
C THR A 73 8.24 6.21 0.76
N LEU A 74 8.56 4.92 0.90
CA LEU A 74 7.56 3.86 0.97
C LEU A 74 7.13 3.66 2.43
N ILE A 75 5.83 3.63 2.64
CA ILE A 75 5.17 3.34 3.91
C ILE A 75 4.44 2.01 3.75
N ILE A 76 4.54 1.15 4.75
CA ILE A 76 3.90 -0.16 4.79
C ILE A 76 3.03 -0.19 6.04
N THR A 77 1.80 -0.65 5.91
CA THR A 77 0.87 -0.78 7.03
C THR A 77 0.41 -2.22 7.11
N ASP A 78 0.60 -2.87 8.25
CA ASP A 78 0.23 -4.27 8.48
C ASP A 78 -0.29 -4.51 9.91
N LYS A 79 -0.83 -5.70 10.17
CA LYS A 79 -1.37 -6.07 11.49
C LYS A 79 -0.59 -7.24 12.09
N PRO A 80 0.34 -7.00 13.04
CA PRO A 80 0.96 -8.09 13.79
C PRO A 80 -0.02 -8.80 14.74
N LYS A 81 -1.08 -8.10 15.17
CA LYS A 81 -2.20 -8.60 15.98
C LYS A 81 -3.48 -7.94 15.51
N ALA A 82 -4.64 -8.58 15.71
CA ALA A 82 -5.94 -8.08 15.25
C ALA A 82 -6.21 -6.60 15.61
N TYR A 83 -5.83 -6.19 16.82
CA TYR A 83 -6.07 -4.85 17.37
C TYR A 83 -4.89 -3.88 17.21
N ILE A 84 -3.75 -4.31 16.65
CA ILE A 84 -2.57 -3.47 16.47
C ILE A 84 -2.33 -3.26 14.99
N THR A 85 -2.32 -1.99 14.55
CA THR A 85 -1.84 -1.61 13.23
C THR A 85 -0.43 -1.05 13.34
N ARG A 86 0.52 -1.68 12.65
CA ARG A 86 1.91 -1.24 12.59
C ARG A 86 2.14 -0.46 11.30
N ILE A 87 2.85 0.67 11.42
CA ILE A 87 3.25 1.51 10.29
C ILE A 87 4.77 1.48 10.21
N THR A 88 5.29 0.90 9.13
CA THR A 88 6.73 0.82 8.83
C THR A 88 7.07 1.83 7.74
N ARG A 89 8.06 2.69 7.98
CA ARG A 89 8.56 3.64 6.98
C ARG A 89 9.93 3.19 6.52
N LEU A 90 10.08 2.95 5.22
CA LEU A 90 11.38 2.61 4.65
C LEU A 90 12.28 3.84 4.54
N LYS A 91 13.58 3.59 4.33
CA LYS A 91 14.56 4.63 4.08
C LYS A 91 14.13 5.49 2.89
N GLN A 92 14.18 6.81 3.07
CA GLN A 92 13.91 7.78 2.02
C GLN A 92 14.96 7.66 0.90
N LEU A 93 14.49 7.58 -0.34
CA LEU A 93 15.31 7.63 -1.53
C LEU A 93 15.08 8.96 -2.23
N SER A 94 16.09 9.48 -2.94
CA SER A 94 16.00 10.77 -3.63
C SER A 94 16.37 10.62 -5.10
N PHE A 95 15.59 11.24 -5.99
CA PHE A 95 16.03 11.43 -7.37
C PHE A 95 17.22 12.38 -7.40
N PRO A 96 18.24 12.09 -8.22
CA PRO A 96 19.33 13.04 -8.44
C PRO A 96 18.76 14.30 -9.10
N SER A 97 19.13 15.46 -8.57
CA SER A 97 18.83 16.76 -9.17
C SER A 97 19.63 17.03 -10.44
N GLU A 98 20.76 16.33 -10.60
CA GLU A 98 21.66 16.48 -11.75
C GLU A 98 21.45 15.36 -12.77
N VAL A 99 21.24 15.75 -14.04
CA VAL A 99 21.03 14.81 -15.16
C VAL A 99 22.19 13.82 -15.33
N ARG A 100 23.43 14.25 -15.05
CA ARG A 100 24.64 13.41 -15.15
C ARG A 100 24.62 12.22 -14.19
N LEU A 101 23.98 12.38 -13.03
CA LEU A 101 23.88 11.36 -12.00
C LEU A 101 22.65 10.46 -12.17
N PHE A 102 21.69 10.87 -13.02
CA PHE A 102 20.43 10.16 -13.24
C PHE A 102 20.64 8.68 -13.60
N GLY A 103 21.44 8.40 -14.63
CA GLY A 103 21.66 7.01 -15.07
C GLY A 103 22.23 6.09 -13.99
N LYS A 104 23.08 6.62 -13.09
CA LYS A 104 23.71 5.83 -12.02
C LYS A 104 22.81 5.67 -10.79
N GLN A 105 21.96 6.65 -10.49
CA GLN A 105 21.24 6.73 -9.22
C GLN A 105 19.72 6.49 -9.32
N VAL A 106 19.15 6.37 -10.52
CA VAL A 106 17.72 6.08 -10.70
C VAL A 106 17.35 4.62 -10.43
N LEU A 107 18.30 3.69 -10.61
CA LEU A 107 18.01 2.25 -10.52
C LEU A 107 17.38 1.83 -9.17
N PRO A 108 17.87 2.27 -7.99
CA PRO A 108 17.21 1.97 -6.71
C PRO A 108 15.76 2.44 -6.62
N LEU A 109 15.43 3.58 -7.25
CA LEU A 109 14.06 4.10 -7.27
C LEU A 109 13.15 3.25 -8.15
N LEU A 110 13.63 2.82 -9.33
CA LEU A 110 12.90 1.90 -10.20
C LEU A 110 12.67 0.56 -9.52
N VAL A 111 13.69 0.04 -8.83
CA VAL A 111 13.57 -1.20 -8.04
C VAL A 111 12.54 -1.02 -6.93
N LEU A 112 12.53 0.11 -6.22
CA LEU A 112 11.52 0.40 -5.19
C LEU A 112 10.10 0.41 -5.77
N MET A 113 9.88 1.04 -6.93
CA MET A 113 8.56 1.07 -7.59
C MET A 113 8.14 -0.32 -8.06
N TRP A 114 9.08 -1.11 -8.57
CA TRP A 114 8.81 -2.50 -8.94
C TRP A 114 8.45 -3.35 -7.72
N GLN A 115 9.20 -3.24 -6.62
CA GLN A 115 8.91 -3.93 -5.36
C GLN A 115 7.53 -3.55 -4.82
N PHE A 116 7.18 -2.25 -4.83
CA PHE A 116 5.85 -1.78 -4.47
C PHE A 116 4.75 -2.49 -5.27
N LYS A 117 4.91 -2.58 -6.60
CA LYS A 117 3.98 -3.32 -7.47
C LYS A 117 3.92 -4.81 -7.12
N GLN A 118 5.06 -5.47 -6.93
CA GLN A 118 5.10 -6.91 -6.61
C GLN A 118 4.40 -7.23 -5.29
N GLN A 119 4.60 -6.38 -4.28
CA GLN A 119 3.97 -6.57 -2.98
C GLN A 119 2.45 -6.46 -3.04
N ILE A 120 1.91 -5.51 -3.82
CA ILE A 120 0.47 -5.39 -4.04
C ILE A 120 -0.08 -6.64 -4.75
N LEU A 121 0.60 -7.11 -5.80
CA LEU A 121 0.18 -8.31 -6.53
C LEU A 121 0.15 -9.55 -5.63
N LYS A 122 1.12 -9.69 -4.73
CA LYS A 122 1.16 -10.80 -3.76
C LYS A 122 -0.07 -10.81 -2.86
N ILE A 123 -0.50 -9.64 -2.38
CA ILE A 123 -1.68 -9.53 -1.50
C ILE A 123 -2.95 -9.80 -2.29
N GLN A 124 -3.06 -9.27 -3.50
CA GLN A 124 -4.18 -9.53 -4.37
C GLN A 124 -4.35 -11.04 -4.63
N GLN A 125 -3.26 -11.73 -4.96
CA GLN A 125 -3.26 -13.19 -5.14
C GLN A 125 -3.69 -13.93 -3.88
N HIS A 126 -3.19 -13.51 -2.71
CA HIS A 126 -3.57 -14.12 -1.44
C HIS A 126 -5.07 -13.99 -1.15
N ILE A 127 -5.67 -12.83 -1.44
CA ILE A 127 -7.12 -12.61 -1.28
C ILE A 127 -7.90 -13.49 -2.26
N SER A 128 -7.50 -13.55 -3.54
CA SER A 128 -8.18 -14.40 -4.53
C SER A 128 -8.17 -15.89 -4.14
N CYS A 129 -7.03 -16.43 -3.70
CA CYS A 129 -6.94 -17.83 -3.27
C CYS A 129 -7.83 -18.14 -2.04
N ASN A 130 -7.93 -17.20 -1.09
CA ASN A 130 -8.82 -17.38 0.07
C ASN A 130 -10.30 -17.37 -0.32
N GLN A 131 -10.70 -16.60 -1.34
CA GLN A 131 -12.07 -16.57 -1.82
C GLN A 131 -12.46 -17.90 -2.49
N ASP A 132 -11.59 -18.46 -3.33
CA ASP A 132 -11.84 -19.73 -4.02
C ASP A 132 -12.03 -20.90 -3.04
N ASN A 133 -11.22 -20.95 -1.97
CA ASN A 133 -11.34 -21.99 -0.93
C ASN A 133 -12.69 -21.95 -0.19
N ASN A 134 -13.28 -20.76 -0.02
CA ASN A 134 -14.56 -20.62 0.66
C ASN A 134 -15.76 -20.94 -0.24
N LEU A 135 -15.65 -20.72 -1.56
CA LEU A 135 -16.73 -21.04 -2.51
C LEU A 135 -16.93 -22.55 -2.70
N SER A 136 -15.90 -23.36 -2.43
CA SER A 136 -15.97 -24.81 -2.69
C SER A 136 -16.76 -25.59 -1.63
N ASN A 137 -17.20 -24.97 -0.52
CA ASN A 137 -17.93 -25.67 0.53
C ASN A 137 -19.45 -25.50 0.37
N SER A 138 -20.02 -26.28 -0.54
CA SER A 138 -21.47 -26.41 -0.75
C SER A 138 -22.13 -27.36 0.26
N ASP A 139 -21.49 -27.59 1.41
CA ASP A 139 -21.96 -28.53 2.45
C ASP A 139 -23.29 -28.11 3.08
N TRP A 140 -23.72 -26.87 2.90
CA TRP A 140 -25.01 -26.36 3.36
C TRP A 140 -26.20 -26.76 2.46
N LEU A 141 -25.93 -27.37 1.29
CA LEU A 141 -26.96 -27.90 0.38
C LEU A 141 -27.31 -29.38 0.66
N GLN A 142 -26.84 -29.95 1.78
CA GLN A 142 -27.24 -31.28 2.25
C GLN A 142 -28.53 -31.27 3.06
#